data_AF-A0A7S1CAF4-F1
#
_entry.id   AF-A0A7S1CAF4-F1
#
_cell.length_a   1.000
_cell.length_b   1.000
_cell.length_c   1.000
_cell.angle_alpha   90.00
_cell.angle_beta   90.00
_cell.angle_gamma   90.00
#
_symmetry.space_group_name_H-M   'P 1'
#
loop_
_entity.id
_entity.type
_entity.pdbx_description
1 polymer ?
#
loop_
_entity_poly.entity_id
_entity_poly.type
_entity_poly.pdbx_seq_one_letter_code
_entity_poly.pdbx_strand_id
1 'polypeptide(L)'
;GVMSSWSSGAATTSYQIPEIDVVSGTAEMSTYGGDKVVIEGTNFGPLRMPLWSEETQSESLVNAPDIVALYGRDERAQFTARCIVLQEHKKIECRAAPGVGANLDFSAVVGNQPSKFAASTVGYLPPRLEQVSGEGSKNAATEGGQRIVINGGQFGPVSLNAVE
;
A
#
# COMPACT_ATOMS: atom_id res chain seq x y z
N GLY A 1 -3.33 -59.17 -22.88
CA GLY A 1 -2.90 -58.13 -21.93
C GLY A 1 -3.39 -56.81 -22.44
N VAL A 2 -4.21 -56.09 -21.66
CA VAL A 2 -4.68 -54.75 -22.01
C VAL A 2 -3.91 -53.79 -21.10
N MET A 3 -2.95 -53.04 -21.66
CA MET A 3 -2.29 -51.95 -20.94
C MET A 3 -3.29 -50.79 -20.85
N SER A 4 -3.82 -50.55 -19.65
CA SER A 4 -4.55 -49.33 -19.36
C SER A 4 -3.54 -48.18 -19.29
N SER A 5 -3.69 -47.22 -20.20
CA SER A 5 -2.93 -45.97 -20.18
C SER A 5 -3.41 -45.11 -19.02
N TRP A 6 -2.57 -44.95 -18.00
CA TRP A 6 -2.76 -43.92 -16.99
C TRP A 6 -2.28 -42.59 -17.56
N SER A 7 -3.21 -41.68 -17.87
CA SER A 7 -2.86 -40.27 -18.07
C SER A 7 -2.73 -39.62 -16.70
N SER A 8 -1.51 -39.44 -16.22
CA SER A 8 -1.25 -38.62 -15.03
C SER A 8 -1.49 -37.15 -15.39
N GLY A 9 -2.71 -36.66 -15.17
CA GLY A 9 -2.93 -35.22 -15.09
C GLY A 9 -2.13 -34.68 -13.92
N ALA A 10 -1.22 -33.73 -14.16
CA ALA A 10 -0.52 -33.04 -13.08
C ALA A 10 -1.54 -32.32 -12.20
N ALA A 11 -1.76 -32.81 -10.99
CA ALA A 11 -2.57 -32.11 -10.00
C ALA A 11 -1.81 -30.87 -9.55
N THR A 12 -2.28 -29.68 -9.94
CA THR A 12 -1.79 -28.42 -9.42
C THR A 12 -2.62 -28.02 -8.20
N THR A 13 -1.96 -27.66 -7.11
CA THR A 13 -2.60 -27.06 -5.93
C THR A 13 -2.31 -25.55 -5.91
N SER A 14 -3.28 -24.76 -5.43
CA SER A 14 -3.12 -23.32 -5.23
C SER A 14 -3.73 -22.92 -3.90
N TYR A 15 -3.16 -21.91 -3.27
CA TYR A 15 -3.79 -21.26 -2.12
C TYR A 15 -4.99 -20.43 -2.55
N GLN A 16 -5.85 -20.08 -1.59
CA GLN A 16 -6.87 -19.06 -1.81
C GLN A 16 -6.23 -17.68 -1.80
N ILE A 17 -6.77 -16.76 -2.62
CA ILE A 17 -6.37 -15.36 -2.64
C ILE A 17 -6.75 -14.66 -1.32
N PRO A 18 -6.05 -13.59 -0.94
CA PRO A 18 -6.47 -12.73 0.17
C PRO A 18 -7.80 -12.02 -0.11
N GLU A 19 -8.53 -11.71 0.95
CA GLU A 19 -9.75 -10.89 0.91
C GLU A 19 -9.66 -9.81 1.99
N ILE A 20 -10.10 -8.59 1.65
CA ILE A 20 -10.13 -7.46 2.57
C ILE A 20 -11.58 -7.25 3.01
N ASP A 21 -11.80 -7.28 4.33
CA ASP A 21 -13.10 -6.97 4.93
C ASP A 21 -13.20 -5.49 5.28
N VAL A 22 -12.13 -4.92 5.86
CA VAL A 22 -12.10 -3.51 6.28
C VAL A 22 -10.69 -2.93 6.18
N VAL A 23 -10.63 -1.69 5.70
CA VAL A 23 -9.46 -0.84 5.75
C VAL A 23 -9.72 0.25 6.79
N SER A 24 -8.90 0.27 7.84
CA SER A 24 -9.03 1.19 8.97
C SER A 24 -7.70 1.91 9.23
N GLY A 25 -7.74 3.11 9.80
CA GLY A 25 -6.54 3.90 10.06
C GLY A 25 -6.80 5.40 10.10
N THR A 26 -5.73 6.19 10.03
CA THR A 26 -5.85 7.65 9.92
C THR A 26 -6.56 7.98 8.63
N ALA A 27 -7.73 8.62 8.69
CA ALA A 27 -8.47 9.06 7.51
C ALA A 27 -7.66 10.06 6.65
N GLU A 28 -6.61 10.66 7.22
CA GLU A 28 -5.77 11.67 6.58
C GLU A 28 -4.28 11.38 6.80
N MET A 29 -3.68 10.66 5.86
CA MET A 29 -2.26 10.35 5.83
C MET A 29 -1.45 11.56 5.37
N SER A 30 -0.26 11.74 5.93
CA SER A 30 0.78 12.62 5.45
C SER A 30 1.19 12.25 4.03
N THR A 31 1.20 13.22 3.12
CA THR A 31 1.68 13.07 1.75
C THR A 31 3.16 12.69 1.67
N TYR A 32 3.90 12.86 2.77
CA TYR A 32 5.28 12.38 2.92
C TYR A 32 5.37 10.86 3.14
N GLY A 33 4.24 10.18 3.36
CA GLY A 33 4.16 8.75 3.65
C GLY A 33 4.51 8.39 5.09
N GLY A 34 4.61 7.09 5.35
CA GLY A 34 5.01 6.50 6.63
C GLY A 34 3.87 6.23 7.60
N ASP A 35 2.69 6.79 7.37
CA ASP A 35 1.51 6.56 8.21
C ASP A 35 1.00 5.13 8.10
N LYS A 36 0.38 4.68 9.18
CA LYS A 36 -0.07 3.30 9.36
C LYS A 36 -1.53 3.15 8.93
N VAL A 37 -1.77 2.14 8.10
CA VAL A 37 -3.09 1.65 7.72
C VAL A 37 -3.21 0.21 8.21
N VAL A 38 -4.29 -0.10 8.93
CA VAL A 38 -4.60 -1.44 9.41
C VAL A 38 -5.69 -2.05 8.54
N ILE A 39 -5.39 -3.19 7.95
CA ILE A 39 -6.30 -3.92 7.07
C ILE A 39 -6.66 -5.25 7.75
N GLU A 40 -7.96 -5.50 7.89
CA GLU A 40 -8.49 -6.78 8.39
C GLU A 40 -9.18 -7.53 7.24
N GLY A 41 -9.13 -8.86 7.31
CA GLY A 41 -9.61 -9.71 6.23
C GLY A 41 -9.29 -11.18 6.44
N THR A 42 -9.06 -11.89 5.34
CA THR A 42 -8.74 -13.32 5.34
C THR A 42 -7.54 -13.66 4.45
N ASN A 43 -6.92 -14.82 4.72
CA ASN A 43 -5.83 -15.39 3.91
C ASN A 43 -4.56 -14.51 3.80
N PHE A 44 -4.30 -13.61 4.76
CA PHE A 44 -3.07 -12.78 4.80
C PHE A 44 -1.77 -13.54 5.14
N GLY A 45 -1.86 -14.85 5.35
CA GLY A 45 -0.71 -15.70 5.65
C GLY A 45 -0.27 -15.67 7.12
N PRO A 46 0.77 -16.46 7.45
CA PRO A 46 1.23 -16.65 8.82
C PRO A 46 1.89 -15.40 9.40
N LEU A 47 1.96 -15.35 10.73
CA LEU A 47 2.75 -14.35 11.44
C LEU A 47 4.23 -14.53 11.15
N ARG A 48 4.96 -13.43 11.21
CA ARG A 48 6.41 -13.48 11.23
C ARG A 48 6.86 -14.07 12.57
N MET A 49 7.22 -15.35 12.57
CA MET A 49 7.67 -16.04 13.78
C MET A 49 9.19 -15.89 13.96
N PRO A 50 9.69 -15.64 15.17
CA PRO A 50 11.10 -15.79 15.48
C PRO A 50 11.46 -17.28 15.49
N LEU A 51 12.51 -17.66 14.77
CA LEU A 51 13.19 -18.93 14.94
C LEU A 51 14.52 -18.70 15.61
N TRP A 52 14.75 -19.43 16.70
CA TRP A 52 16.07 -19.49 17.30
C TRP A 52 16.95 -20.43 16.48
N SER A 53 18.09 -19.92 16.01
CA SER A 53 19.13 -20.74 15.42
C SER A 53 20.11 -21.15 16.51
N GLU A 54 20.10 -22.44 16.88
CA GLU A 54 21.08 -23.01 17.83
C GLU A 54 22.52 -22.91 17.29
N GLU A 55 22.70 -23.01 15.96
CA GLU A 55 24.01 -22.99 15.31
C GLU A 55 24.65 -21.59 15.34
N THR A 56 23.84 -20.53 15.19
CA THR A 56 24.32 -19.14 15.26
C THR A 56 24.04 -18.45 16.60
N GLN A 57 23.38 -19.14 17.54
CA GLN A 57 22.86 -18.59 18.80
C GLN A 57 22.17 -17.23 18.60
N SER A 58 21.35 -17.12 17.56
CA SER A 58 20.67 -15.87 17.23
C SER A 58 19.23 -16.11 16.81
N GLU A 59 18.37 -15.14 17.11
CA GLU A 59 17.03 -15.10 16.52
C GLU A 59 17.13 -14.75 15.04
N SER A 60 16.58 -15.61 14.20
CA SER A 60 16.34 -15.37 12.78
C SER A 60 14.83 -15.39 12.56
N LEU A 61 14.30 -14.35 11.94
CA LEU A 61 12.89 -14.34 11.56
C LEU A 61 12.70 -15.29 10.37
N VAL A 62 11.75 -16.24 10.45
CA VAL A 62 11.38 -17.04 9.27
C VAL A 62 10.65 -16.17 8.27
N ASN A 63 10.70 -16.58 7.00
CA ASN A 63 9.93 -15.96 5.92
C ASN A 63 8.43 -15.99 6.27
N ALA A 64 7.91 -14.83 6.68
CA ALA A 64 6.53 -14.48 6.40
C ALA A 64 6.37 -14.33 4.87
N PRO A 65 5.19 -14.59 4.30
CA PRO A 65 4.97 -14.29 2.90
C PRO A 65 5.28 -12.82 2.65
N ASP A 66 5.85 -12.52 1.48
CA ASP A 66 5.95 -11.14 1.04
C ASP A 66 4.53 -10.58 0.94
N ILE A 67 4.26 -9.51 1.68
CA ILE A 67 2.93 -8.93 1.74
C ILE A 67 3.01 -7.42 1.59
N VAL A 68 2.29 -6.93 0.59
CA VAL A 68 2.16 -5.52 0.29
C VAL A 68 0.70 -5.18 0.08
N ALA A 69 0.35 -3.90 0.21
CA ALA A 69 -0.93 -3.39 -0.23
C ALA A 69 -0.71 -2.45 -1.40
N LEU A 70 -1.35 -2.76 -2.53
CA LEU A 70 -1.47 -1.85 -3.66
C LEU A 70 -2.67 -0.95 -3.40
N TYR A 71 -2.54 0.35 -3.63
CA TYR A 71 -3.64 1.27 -3.42
C TYR A 71 -3.62 2.47 -4.36
N GLY A 72 -4.79 3.06 -4.57
CA GLY A 72 -4.99 4.19 -5.47
C GLY A 72 -6.48 4.44 -5.69
N ARG A 73 -6.86 5.11 -6.76
CA ARG A 73 -8.27 5.43 -7.06
C ARG A 73 -8.85 4.57 -8.17
N ASP A 74 -10.15 4.36 -8.10
CA ASP A 74 -10.94 3.68 -9.13
C ASP A 74 -10.39 2.28 -9.43
N GLU A 75 -10.07 1.53 -8.37
CA GLU A 75 -9.49 0.18 -8.44
C GLU A 75 -8.15 0.11 -9.22
N ARG A 76 -7.39 1.21 -9.24
CA ARG A 76 -6.07 1.27 -9.88
C ARG A 76 -4.98 1.47 -8.85
N ALA A 77 -3.99 0.58 -8.86
CA ALA A 77 -2.79 0.72 -8.06
C ALA A 77 -1.96 1.93 -8.56
N GLN A 78 -1.74 2.90 -7.68
CA GLN A 78 -0.85 4.04 -7.90
C GLN A 78 0.34 4.01 -6.94
N PHE A 79 0.15 3.36 -5.79
CA PHE A 79 1.09 3.31 -4.69
C PHE A 79 1.20 1.87 -4.15
N THR A 80 2.35 1.57 -3.54
CA THR A 80 2.60 0.30 -2.85
C THR A 80 2.99 0.57 -1.40
N ALA A 81 2.21 0.06 -0.47
CA ALA A 81 2.49 0.08 0.96
C ALA A 81 3.15 -1.23 1.39
N ARG A 82 4.20 -1.12 2.20
CA ARG A 82 4.86 -2.29 2.81
C ARG A 82 4.07 -2.73 4.03
N CYS A 83 3.76 -4.02 4.13
CA CYS A 83 2.92 -4.54 5.19
C CYS A 83 3.63 -5.56 6.07
N ILE A 84 3.12 -5.73 7.29
CA ILE A 84 3.45 -6.84 8.18
C ILE A 84 2.16 -7.49 8.66
N VAL A 85 2.18 -8.81 8.83
CA VAL A 85 1.07 -9.54 9.47
C VAL A 85 1.12 -9.27 10.98
N LEU A 86 0.01 -8.78 11.54
CA LEU A 86 -0.20 -8.57 12.98
C LEU A 86 -1.00 -9.71 13.62
N GLN A 87 -1.82 -10.40 12.85
CA GLN A 87 -2.55 -11.60 13.27
C GLN A 87 -2.63 -12.57 12.12
N GLU A 88 -2.28 -13.83 12.35
CA GLU A 88 -2.24 -14.88 11.33
C GLU A 88 -3.52 -14.90 10.53
N HIS A 89 -3.37 -14.83 9.22
CA HIS A 89 -4.42 -14.87 8.21
C HIS A 89 -5.48 -13.77 8.31
N LYS A 90 -5.41 -12.84 9.28
CA LYS A 90 -6.55 -11.97 9.65
C LYS A 90 -6.27 -10.48 9.66
N LYS A 91 -5.07 -10.05 10.03
CA LYS A 91 -4.78 -8.62 10.22
C LYS A 91 -3.38 -8.26 9.78
N ILE A 92 -3.27 -7.15 9.05
CA ILE A 92 -1.98 -6.60 8.59
C ILE A 92 -1.90 -5.11 8.91
N GLU A 93 -0.69 -4.63 9.19
CA GLU A 93 -0.37 -3.20 9.28
C GLU A 93 0.52 -2.83 8.10
N CYS A 94 0.09 -1.84 7.33
CA CYS A 94 0.76 -1.32 6.16
C CYS A 94 1.25 0.10 6.40
N ARG A 95 2.47 0.42 5.93
CA ARG A 95 2.99 1.78 5.94
C ARG A 95 2.81 2.41 4.57
N ALA A 96 2.05 3.50 4.51
CA ALA A 96 1.77 4.22 3.29
C ALA A 96 3.04 4.76 2.63
N ALA A 97 3.13 4.71 1.31
CA ALA A 97 4.15 5.41 0.55
C ALA A 97 3.90 6.94 0.57
N PRO A 98 4.88 7.76 0.20
CA PRO A 98 4.61 9.15 -0.18
C PRO A 98 3.61 9.19 -1.34
N GLY A 99 2.59 10.04 -1.26
CA GLY A 99 1.50 10.02 -2.22
C GLY A 99 0.48 11.13 -2.07
N VAL A 100 -0.60 11.03 -2.84
CA VAL A 100 -1.70 11.98 -2.92
C VAL A 100 -3.02 11.25 -3.17
N GLY A 101 -4.13 11.95 -2.99
CA GLY A 101 -5.47 11.44 -3.28
C GLY A 101 -6.27 11.15 -2.02
N ALA A 102 -7.57 10.94 -2.19
CA ALA A 102 -8.53 10.65 -1.13
C ALA A 102 -9.44 9.51 -1.59
N ASN A 103 -10.05 8.81 -0.63
CA ASN A 103 -10.85 7.60 -0.85
C ASN A 103 -10.09 6.57 -1.69
N LEU A 104 -8.97 6.11 -1.17
CA LEU A 104 -8.08 5.18 -1.85
C LEU A 104 -8.61 3.75 -1.67
N ASP A 105 -8.73 3.02 -2.76
CA ASP A 105 -9.06 1.60 -2.78
C ASP A 105 -7.78 0.80 -2.55
N PHE A 106 -7.88 -0.29 -1.78
CA PHE A 106 -6.73 -1.14 -1.43
C PHE A 106 -6.91 -2.56 -1.95
N SER A 107 -5.83 -3.16 -2.43
CA SER A 107 -5.70 -4.58 -2.74
C SER A 107 -4.52 -5.15 -1.97
N ALA A 108 -4.73 -6.22 -1.22
CA ALA A 108 -3.68 -6.93 -0.51
C ALA A 108 -3.05 -7.95 -1.45
N VAL A 109 -1.73 -7.98 -1.53
CA VAL A 109 -0.97 -8.95 -2.34
C VAL A 109 -0.14 -9.80 -1.40
N VAL A 110 -0.43 -11.10 -1.35
CA VAL A 110 0.30 -12.07 -0.53
C VAL A 110 1.05 -13.02 -1.47
N GLY A 111 2.38 -12.94 -1.46
CA GLY A 111 3.22 -13.50 -2.52
C GLY A 111 2.86 -12.84 -3.86
N ASN A 112 2.25 -13.60 -4.77
CA ASN A 112 1.81 -13.12 -6.09
C ASN A 112 0.28 -13.19 -6.27
N GLN A 113 -0.47 -13.18 -5.17
CA GLN A 113 -1.93 -13.33 -5.19
C GLN A 113 -2.58 -12.01 -4.74
N PRO A 114 -3.01 -11.15 -5.67
CA PRO A 114 -3.75 -9.95 -5.34
C PRO A 114 -5.20 -10.27 -4.94
N SER A 115 -5.72 -9.54 -3.95
CA SER A 115 -7.16 -9.49 -3.66
C SER A 115 -7.89 -8.62 -4.67
N LYS A 116 -9.22 -8.68 -4.67
CA LYS A 116 -10.04 -7.58 -5.22
C LYS A 116 -9.73 -6.29 -4.47
N PHE A 117 -9.95 -5.15 -5.14
CA PHE A 117 -9.88 -3.86 -4.48
C PHE A 117 -11.06 -3.70 -3.50
N ALA A 118 -10.76 -3.21 -2.31
CA ALA A 118 -11.73 -2.83 -1.30
C ALA A 118 -11.72 -1.30 -1.16
N ALA A 119 -12.91 -0.71 -1.26
CA ALA A 119 -13.08 0.73 -1.08
C ALA A 119 -12.81 1.15 0.35
N SER A 120 -12.25 2.34 0.52
CA SER A 120 -11.97 2.93 1.83
C SER A 120 -12.17 4.44 1.81
N THR A 121 -12.31 5.04 2.99
CA THR A 121 -12.25 6.48 3.20
C THR A 121 -10.83 6.99 3.48
N VAL A 122 -9.85 6.08 3.57
CA VAL A 122 -8.44 6.44 3.79
C VAL A 122 -7.93 7.27 2.61
N GLY A 123 -7.30 8.39 2.93
CA GLY A 123 -6.73 9.33 1.96
C GLY A 123 -5.54 10.07 2.53
N TYR A 124 -4.92 10.92 1.72
CA TYR A 124 -3.90 11.86 2.16
C TYR A 124 -4.50 13.20 2.56
N LEU A 125 -3.82 13.91 3.45
CA LEU A 125 -4.12 15.28 3.84
C LEU A 125 -4.21 16.20 2.62
N PRO A 126 -5.18 17.14 2.59
CA PRO A 126 -5.22 18.17 1.56
C PRO A 126 -4.01 19.12 1.71
N PRO A 127 -3.60 19.81 0.61
CA PRO A 127 -2.51 20.78 0.67
C PRO A 127 -2.88 21.94 1.59
N ARG A 128 -1.93 22.33 2.44
CA ARG A 128 -2.05 23.49 3.33
C ARG A 128 -1.21 24.62 2.78
N LEU A 129 -1.85 25.77 2.51
CA LEU A 129 -1.16 27.00 2.12
C LEU A 129 -0.87 27.83 3.37
N GLU A 130 0.37 28.28 3.51
CA GLU A 130 0.78 29.12 4.65
C GLU A 130 1.11 30.54 4.19
N GLN A 131 1.71 30.68 3.01
CA GLN A 131 2.09 31.97 2.47
C GLN A 131 2.03 31.98 0.95
N VAL A 132 1.55 33.09 0.39
CA VAL A 132 1.69 33.42 -1.03
C VAL A 132 2.58 34.65 -1.14
N SER A 133 3.59 34.58 -2.00
CA SER A 133 4.62 35.61 -2.18
C SER A 133 5.09 35.68 -3.64
N GLY A 134 6.04 36.57 -3.95
CA GLY A 134 6.54 36.81 -5.32
C GLY A 134 5.89 38.04 -5.99
N GLU A 135 6.44 38.44 -7.13
CA GLU A 135 6.00 39.64 -7.87
C GLU A 135 4.54 39.58 -8.29
N GLY A 136 4.04 38.38 -8.62
CA GLY A 136 2.64 38.17 -8.99
C GLY A 136 1.69 38.06 -7.79
N SER A 137 2.18 38.13 -6.55
CA SER A 137 1.33 37.89 -5.36
C SER A 137 0.49 39.10 -4.95
N LYS A 138 0.86 40.32 -5.38
CA LYS A 138 0.13 41.56 -5.12
C LYS A 138 0.29 42.50 -6.30
N ASN A 139 -0.81 43.13 -6.74
CA ASN A 139 -0.81 44.09 -7.85
C ASN A 139 -0.12 43.57 -9.12
N ALA A 140 -0.36 42.29 -9.46
CA ALA A 140 0.16 41.68 -10.67
C ALA A 140 -0.32 42.44 -11.93
N ALA A 141 0.53 42.52 -12.95
CA ALA A 141 0.19 43.07 -14.25
C ALA A 141 -0.87 42.19 -14.91
N THR A 142 -1.84 42.81 -15.58
CA THR A 142 -2.90 42.08 -16.30
C THR A 142 -2.38 41.30 -17.50
N GLU A 143 -1.16 41.59 -17.96
CA GLU A 143 -0.43 40.84 -18.98
C GLU A 143 0.09 39.48 -18.46
N GLY A 144 0.18 39.30 -17.15
CA GLY A 144 0.70 38.08 -16.52
C GLY A 144 2.23 37.95 -16.57
N GLY A 145 2.74 36.73 -16.39
CA GLY A 145 4.18 36.40 -16.49
C GLY A 145 5.00 36.58 -15.20
N GLN A 146 4.45 37.24 -14.18
CA GLN A 146 5.13 37.43 -12.90
C GLN A 146 5.05 36.17 -12.03
N ARG A 147 6.16 35.86 -11.34
CA ARG A 147 6.25 34.65 -10.51
C ARG A 147 5.40 34.79 -9.24
N ILE A 148 4.67 33.72 -8.92
CA ILE A 148 4.05 33.48 -7.62
C ILE A 148 4.78 32.33 -6.94
N VAL A 149 5.05 32.46 -5.65
CA VAL A 149 5.62 31.43 -4.80
C VAL A 149 4.62 31.12 -3.68
N ILE A 150 4.21 29.86 -3.61
CA ILE A 150 3.31 29.34 -2.60
C ILE A 150 4.13 28.47 -1.64
N ASN A 151 4.18 28.88 -0.37
CA ASN A 151 4.77 28.10 0.71
C ASN A 151 3.66 27.43 1.52
N GLY A 152 3.92 26.22 1.95
CA GLY A 152 2.93 25.38 2.61
C GLY A 152 3.42 23.95 2.77
N GLY A 153 2.50 23.05 3.08
CA GLY A 153 2.79 21.62 3.23
C GLY A 153 1.71 20.75 2.61
N GLN A 154 1.96 19.44 2.62
CA GLN A 154 1.02 18.45 2.10
C GLN A 154 0.70 18.61 0.59
N PHE A 155 1.66 19.08 -0.20
CA PHE A 155 1.50 19.22 -1.66
C PHE A 155 1.60 17.91 -2.44
N GLY A 156 2.00 16.82 -1.78
CA GLY A 156 2.40 15.61 -2.48
C GLY A 156 3.90 15.54 -2.78
N PRO A 157 4.41 14.36 -3.13
CA PRO A 157 5.77 14.20 -3.63
C PRO A 157 5.95 14.87 -5.00
N VAL A 158 7.18 15.33 -5.29
CA VAL A 158 7.54 16.01 -6.56
C VAL A 158 7.40 15.09 -7.79
N SER A 159 7.50 13.78 -7.58
CA SER A 159 7.24 12.75 -8.56
C SER A 159 6.53 11.59 -7.87
N LEU A 160 5.50 11.05 -8.52
CA LEU A 160 4.90 9.79 -8.11
C LEU A 160 5.77 8.69 -8.71
N ASN A 161 6.50 7.96 -7.87
CA ASN A 161 7.08 6.70 -8.31
C ASN A 161 5.92 5.72 -8.43
N ALA A 162 5.31 5.67 -9.62
CA ALA A 162 4.31 4.67 -9.95
C ALA A 162 4.92 3.27 -9.78
N VAL A 163 4.10 2.32 -9.35
CA VAL A 163 4.48 0.92 -9.17
C VAL A 163 5.04 0.38 -10.51
N GLU A 164 6.30 -0.08 -10.51
CA GLU A 164 6.85 -0.96 -11.56
C GLU A 164 6.34 -2.39 -11.39
#